data_AF-I0IAB4-F1
#
_entry.id   AF-I0IAB4-F1
#
_cell.length_a   1.000
_cell.length_b   1.000
_cell.length_c   1.000
_cell.angle_alpha   90.00
_cell.angle_beta   90.00
_cell.angle_gamma   90.00
#
_symmetry.space_group_name_H-M   'P 1'
#
loop_
_entity.id
_entity.type
_entity.pdbx_description
1 polymer ?
#
loop_
_entity_poly.entity_id
_entity_poly.type
_entity_poly.pdbx_seq_one_letter_code
_entity_poly.pdbx_strand_id
1 'polypeptide(L)'
;MNLSGESRRALLRLLLAAVLLAAPARAGEAVAIEVDVALVRQAFVEVHAGHSADEVVVQEGLNAAFLNACARLHRRSADRLGEAKIVAFTTACNRALLNLRKAGGLRGEDARTTRRHADREGAPPPDAYRHAAEIAARRVTDAHAATLDDVLCDPTLRAAFAAEGHALAGPVEGLRDEDLRRAALTLRKSRRLRPELVVRVADWGRTMGDAPAGELAAAFAGSEEPVPAAPGVYLLADGGGYLYIGEALDLAARLRQHLDESDRTALRHHLLENGLAGVTVEWHAFDPASDARLARYRRAYESDLIASRRPRFNVRP
;
A
#
# COMPACT_ATOMS: atom_id res chain seq x y z
N MET A 1 -8.91 1.00 -39.39
CA MET A 1 -8.33 2.28 -39.85
C MET A 1 -6.85 2.30 -39.47
N ASN A 2 -5.95 2.23 -40.44
CA ASN A 2 -4.50 2.22 -40.19
C ASN A 2 -4.00 3.64 -39.93
N LEU A 3 -3.64 3.93 -38.68
CA LEU A 3 -2.97 5.18 -38.32
C LEU A 3 -1.56 5.19 -38.90
N SER A 4 -1.16 6.31 -39.51
CA SER A 4 0.17 6.51 -40.08
C SER A 4 1.27 6.44 -39.02
N GLY A 5 2.51 6.16 -39.44
CA GLY A 5 3.66 6.04 -38.54
C GLY A 5 3.92 7.29 -37.69
N GLU A 6 3.54 8.47 -38.17
CA GLU A 6 3.64 9.72 -37.42
C GLU A 6 2.55 9.86 -36.36
N SER A 7 1.31 9.44 -36.66
CA SER A 7 0.21 9.44 -35.68
C SER A 7 0.48 8.48 -34.52
N ARG A 8 1.13 7.33 -34.77
CA ARG A 8 1.55 6.41 -33.70
C ARG A 8 2.62 7.02 -32.80
N ARG A 9 3.60 7.72 -33.37
CA ARG A 9 4.65 8.42 -32.59
C ARG A 9 4.10 9.59 -31.78
N ALA A 10 3.11 10.31 -32.30
CA ALA A 10 2.43 11.38 -31.57
C ALA A 10 1.60 10.81 -30.40
N LEU A 11 0.88 9.72 -30.61
CA LEU A 11 0.12 9.04 -29.56
C LEU A 11 1.03 8.44 -28.48
N LEU A 12 2.17 7.84 -28.89
CA LEU A 12 3.17 7.31 -27.97
C LEU A 12 3.81 8.43 -27.14
N ARG A 13 4.09 9.60 -27.74
CA ARG A 13 4.60 10.77 -26.99
C ARG A 13 3.56 11.35 -26.03
N LEU A 14 2.27 11.31 -26.37
CA LEU A 14 1.17 11.73 -25.49
C LEU A 14 0.96 10.75 -24.33
N LEU A 15 1.06 9.44 -24.60
CA LEU A 15 0.99 8.39 -23.56
C LEU A 15 2.23 8.39 -22.68
N LEU A 16 3.43 8.57 -23.25
CA LEU A 16 4.67 8.70 -22.47
C LEU A 16 4.66 9.99 -21.64
N ALA A 17 4.10 11.09 -22.15
CA ALA A 17 3.89 12.31 -21.38
C ALA A 17 2.84 12.11 -20.26
N ALA A 18 1.77 11.33 -20.48
CA ALA A 18 0.79 11.00 -19.45
C ALA A 18 1.35 10.08 -18.36
N VAL A 19 2.25 9.14 -18.71
CA VAL A 19 2.96 8.27 -17.76
C VAL A 19 4.09 9.02 -17.03
N LEU A 20 4.78 9.96 -17.68
CA LEU A 20 5.77 10.85 -17.05
C LEU A 20 5.14 11.99 -16.22
N LEU A 21 3.86 12.30 -16.40
CA LEU A 21 3.12 13.28 -15.58
C LEU A 21 2.62 12.71 -14.25
N ALA A 22 2.76 11.40 -14.02
CA ALA A 22 2.61 10.78 -12.70
C ALA A 22 3.94 10.70 -11.94
N ALA A 23 4.84 11.68 -12.14
CA ALA A 23 5.86 11.94 -11.15
C ALA A 23 5.15 12.16 -9.80
N PRO A 24 5.56 11.50 -8.70
CA PRO A 24 4.97 11.77 -7.40
C PRO A 24 5.11 13.27 -7.18
N ALA A 25 3.97 13.95 -7.00
CA ALA A 25 3.96 15.35 -6.66
C ALA A 25 4.97 15.51 -5.51
N ARG A 26 6.06 16.25 -5.77
CA ARG A 26 7.00 16.63 -4.72
C ARG A 26 6.14 17.14 -3.58
N ALA A 27 6.22 16.44 -2.44
CA ALA A 27 5.42 16.73 -1.26
C ALA A 27 5.37 18.25 -1.07
N GLY A 28 4.23 18.85 -1.40
CA GLY A 28 3.97 20.25 -1.10
C GLY A 28 4.27 20.42 0.39
N GLU A 29 4.98 21.47 0.74
CA GLU A 29 5.40 21.79 2.11
C GLU A 29 4.25 21.48 3.07
N ALA A 30 4.38 20.39 3.83
CA ALA A 30 3.27 19.82 4.56
C ALA A 30 2.85 20.84 5.61
N VAL A 31 1.64 21.39 5.46
CA VAL A 31 1.10 22.35 6.43
C VAL A 31 0.86 21.58 7.73
N ALA A 32 1.80 21.67 8.66
CA ALA A 32 1.66 21.06 9.98
C ALA A 32 0.58 21.81 10.76
N ILE A 33 -0.55 21.16 11.01
CA ILE A 33 -1.58 21.68 11.90
C ILE A 33 -1.40 21.03 13.26
N GLU A 34 -1.16 21.87 14.27
CA GLU A 34 -1.16 21.44 15.66
C GLU A 34 -2.60 21.42 16.17
N VAL A 35 -2.98 20.32 16.83
CA VAL A 35 -4.33 20.12 17.37
C VAL A 35 -4.22 19.91 18.87
N ASP A 36 -5.04 20.64 19.63
CA ASP A 36 -5.12 20.46 21.08
C ASP A 36 -5.57 19.03 21.43
N VAL A 37 -4.73 18.35 22.20
CA VAL A 37 -4.94 16.98 22.67
C VAL A 37 -6.18 16.87 23.57
N ALA A 38 -6.46 17.88 24.38
CA ALA A 38 -7.64 17.91 25.26
C ALA A 38 -8.93 17.95 24.43
N LEU A 39 -8.93 18.75 23.36
CA LEU A 39 -10.02 18.82 22.38
C LEU A 39 -10.24 17.47 21.70
N VAL A 40 -9.16 16.81 21.25
CA VAL A 40 -9.24 15.49 20.61
C VAL A 40 -9.83 14.45 21.56
N ARG A 41 -9.40 14.45 22.83
CA ARG A 41 -9.98 13.57 23.86
C ARG A 41 -11.46 13.84 24.06
N GLN A 42 -11.85 15.11 24.17
CA GLN A 42 -13.26 15.49 24.34
C GLN A 42 -14.11 15.04 23.14
N ALA A 43 -13.67 15.33 21.92
CA ALA A 43 -14.35 14.91 20.69
C ALA A 43 -14.53 13.38 20.65
N PHE A 44 -13.50 12.61 21.04
CA PHE A 44 -13.59 11.16 21.12
C PHE A 44 -14.65 10.72 22.15
N VAL A 45 -14.62 11.25 23.38
CA VAL A 45 -15.60 10.93 24.44
C VAL A 45 -17.04 11.21 23.99
N GLU A 46 -17.25 12.28 23.21
CA GLU A 46 -18.58 12.65 22.71
C GLU A 46 -19.16 11.64 21.69
N VAL A 47 -18.32 10.95 20.90
CA VAL A 47 -18.78 10.18 19.73
C VAL A 47 -18.40 8.70 19.70
N HIS A 48 -17.48 8.24 20.55
CA HIS A 48 -16.90 6.89 20.41
C HIS A 48 -17.94 5.77 20.56
N ALA A 49 -19.06 6.03 21.23
CA ALA A 49 -20.16 5.09 21.38
C ALA A 49 -19.73 3.69 21.89
N GLY A 50 -18.68 3.65 22.72
CA GLY A 50 -18.10 2.42 23.27
C GLY A 50 -17.06 1.75 22.37
N HIS A 51 -16.77 2.28 21.19
CA HIS A 51 -15.75 1.75 20.27
C HIS A 51 -14.35 2.23 20.65
N SER A 52 -13.34 1.43 20.30
CA SER A 52 -11.95 1.81 20.51
C SER A 52 -11.52 2.93 19.55
N ALA A 53 -10.48 3.68 19.91
CA ALA A 53 -9.88 4.68 19.01
C ALA A 53 -9.45 4.10 17.64
N ASP A 54 -8.97 2.86 17.59
CA ASP A 54 -8.65 2.19 16.33
C ASP A 54 -9.91 2.01 15.45
N GLU A 55 -11.04 1.65 16.05
CA GLU A 55 -12.32 1.48 15.32
C GLU A 55 -12.91 2.82 14.87
N VAL A 56 -12.77 3.89 15.68
CA VAL A 56 -13.19 5.24 15.29
C VAL A 56 -12.42 5.74 14.08
N VAL A 57 -11.15 5.37 13.90
CA VAL A 57 -10.36 5.71 12.71
C VAL A 57 -10.74 4.85 11.50
N VAL A 58 -11.07 3.58 11.74
CA VAL A 58 -11.37 2.60 10.67
C VAL A 58 -12.79 2.70 10.11
N GLN A 59 -13.79 3.03 10.92
CA GLN A 59 -15.19 3.07 10.46
C GLN A 59 -15.52 4.45 9.92
N GLU A 60 -16.06 4.53 8.72
CA GLU A 60 -16.30 5.80 8.03
C GLU A 60 -17.25 6.72 8.82
N GLY A 61 -18.37 6.16 9.30
CA GLY A 61 -19.37 6.91 10.05
C GLY A 61 -18.85 7.45 11.39
N LEU A 62 -18.12 6.62 12.15
CA LEU A 62 -17.52 7.04 13.42
C LEU A 62 -16.43 8.08 13.20
N ASN A 63 -15.61 7.90 12.16
CA ASN A 63 -14.54 8.84 11.85
C ASN A 63 -15.09 10.20 11.45
N ALA A 64 -16.12 10.23 10.58
CA ALA A 64 -16.80 11.45 10.20
C ALA A 64 -17.43 12.16 11.42
N ALA A 65 -18.09 11.43 12.33
CA ALA A 65 -18.64 11.99 13.55
C ALA A 65 -17.54 12.60 14.45
N PHE A 66 -16.42 11.89 14.61
CA PHE A 66 -15.25 12.36 15.37
C PHE A 66 -14.63 13.61 14.78
N LEU A 67 -14.37 13.64 13.47
CA LEU A 67 -13.80 14.80 12.79
C LEU A 67 -14.73 16.01 12.85
N ASN A 68 -16.04 15.81 12.74
CA ASN A 68 -17.03 16.87 12.92
C ASN A 68 -17.04 17.43 14.35
N ALA A 69 -16.90 16.57 15.36
CA ALA A 69 -16.76 17.00 16.75
C ALA A 69 -15.45 17.80 16.97
N CYS A 70 -14.32 17.31 16.45
CA CYS A 70 -13.05 18.05 16.47
C CYS A 70 -13.18 19.41 15.79
N ALA A 71 -13.75 19.48 14.59
CA ALA A 71 -13.92 20.73 13.85
C ALA A 71 -14.87 21.71 14.57
N ARG A 72 -15.94 21.21 15.22
CA ARG A 72 -16.82 22.05 16.04
C ARG A 72 -16.10 22.64 17.24
N LEU A 73 -15.34 21.83 17.97
CA LEU A 73 -14.58 22.30 19.12
C LEU A 73 -13.44 23.25 18.69
N HIS A 74 -12.82 23.01 17.53
CA HIS A 74 -11.73 23.82 17.01
C HIS A 74 -12.20 25.17 16.43
N ARG A 75 -13.39 25.22 15.80
CA ARG A 75 -14.00 26.48 15.32
C ARG A 75 -14.43 27.42 16.45
N ARG A 76 -14.66 26.89 17.66
CA ARG A 76 -14.77 27.74 18.85
C ARG A 76 -13.44 28.43 19.18
N SER A 77 -12.35 28.07 18.50
CA SER A 77 -10.99 28.54 18.72
C SER A 77 -10.34 29.29 17.52
N ALA A 78 -10.71 29.07 16.25
CA ALA A 78 -10.23 29.87 15.09
C ALA A 78 -10.96 29.61 13.73
N ASP A 79 -10.71 30.53 12.78
CA ASP A 79 -11.32 30.77 11.44
C ASP A 79 -11.34 29.63 10.39
N ARG A 80 -12.10 29.84 9.30
CA ARG A 80 -12.36 28.86 8.20
C ARG A 80 -11.07 28.37 7.49
N LEU A 81 -10.90 27.06 7.44
CA LEU A 81 -9.79 26.36 6.78
C LEU A 81 -10.11 26.06 5.31
N GLY A 82 -9.15 26.25 4.39
CA GLY A 82 -9.23 25.76 3.00
C GLY A 82 -8.96 24.26 2.88
N GLU A 83 -9.14 23.67 1.70
CA GLU A 83 -9.10 22.21 1.47
C GLU A 83 -7.81 21.51 1.94
N ALA A 84 -6.63 22.03 1.59
CA ALA A 84 -5.35 21.47 2.06
C ALA A 84 -5.24 21.49 3.60
N LYS A 85 -5.82 22.51 4.25
CA LYS A 85 -5.88 22.59 5.70
C LYS A 85 -6.91 21.60 6.28
N ILE A 86 -7.96 21.22 5.56
CA ILE A 86 -8.91 20.17 5.97
C ILE A 86 -8.23 18.80 5.99
N VAL A 87 -7.44 18.47 4.96
CA VAL A 87 -6.66 17.22 4.91
C VAL A 87 -5.65 17.16 6.05
N ALA A 88 -4.88 18.24 6.23
CA ALA A 88 -3.91 18.33 7.33
C ALA A 88 -4.59 18.24 8.71
N PHE A 89 -5.73 18.91 8.91
CA PHE A 89 -6.48 18.88 10.17
C PHE A 89 -7.01 17.47 10.46
N THR A 90 -7.59 16.82 9.44
CA THR A 90 -8.10 15.45 9.56
C THR A 90 -6.99 14.47 9.96
N THR A 91 -5.86 14.55 9.27
CA THR A 91 -4.68 13.74 9.54
C THR A 91 -4.18 13.97 10.97
N ALA A 92 -4.08 15.23 11.39
CA ALA A 92 -3.59 15.59 12.71
C ALA A 92 -4.55 15.13 13.83
N CYS A 93 -5.87 15.26 13.66
CA CYS A 93 -6.86 14.76 14.62
C CYS A 93 -6.80 13.25 14.78
N ASN A 94 -6.79 12.50 13.68
CA ASN A 94 -6.71 11.03 13.71
C ASN A 94 -5.39 10.57 14.34
N ARG A 95 -4.27 11.20 13.98
CA ARG A 95 -2.95 10.89 14.55
C ARG A 95 -2.89 11.19 16.05
N ALA A 96 -3.41 12.35 16.47
CA ALA A 96 -3.50 12.73 17.88
C ALA A 96 -4.34 11.72 18.68
N LEU A 97 -5.46 11.23 18.13
CA LEU A 97 -6.29 10.21 18.76
C LEU A 97 -5.54 8.89 18.94
N LEU A 98 -4.84 8.41 17.91
CA LEU A 98 -4.04 7.17 18.00
C LEU A 98 -2.87 7.32 18.98
N ASN A 99 -2.24 8.49 19.06
CA ASN A 99 -1.16 8.77 20.01
C ASN A 99 -1.68 8.85 21.45
N LEU A 100 -2.82 9.51 21.69
CA LEU A 100 -3.52 9.53 22.97
C LEU A 100 -3.80 8.11 23.49
N ARG A 101 -4.32 7.24 22.61
CA ARG A 101 -4.55 5.83 22.93
C ARG A 101 -3.25 5.13 23.34
N LYS A 102 -2.17 5.28 22.56
CA LYS A 102 -0.86 4.66 22.83
C LYS A 102 -0.25 5.14 24.15
N ALA A 103 -0.42 6.41 24.49
CA ALA A 103 0.03 7.01 25.74
C ALA A 103 -0.85 6.65 26.95
N GLY A 104 -1.98 5.97 26.74
CA GLY A 104 -2.92 5.62 27.82
C GLY A 104 -3.86 6.76 28.24
N GLY A 105 -3.94 7.85 27.48
CA GLY A 105 -4.82 9.00 27.76
C GLY A 105 -6.33 8.72 27.64
N LEU A 106 -6.70 7.50 27.22
CA LEU A 106 -8.08 7.03 27.04
C LEU A 106 -8.49 5.96 28.09
N ARG A 107 -7.83 5.92 29.26
CA ARG A 107 -8.11 4.93 30.33
C ARG A 107 -9.27 5.31 31.28
N GLY A 108 -9.85 6.50 31.13
CA GLY A 108 -10.97 6.97 31.97
C GLY A 108 -12.28 6.23 31.69
N GLU A 109 -13.22 6.28 32.63
CA GLU A 109 -14.55 5.64 32.49
C GLU A 109 -15.33 6.18 31.29
N ASP A 110 -15.20 7.48 31.02
CA ASP A 110 -15.80 8.20 29.89
C ASP A 110 -15.25 7.77 28.52
N ALA A 111 -14.02 7.24 28.48
CA ALA A 111 -13.33 6.78 27.28
C ALA A 111 -13.24 5.23 27.19
N ARG A 112 -13.95 4.51 28.09
CA ARG A 112 -13.86 3.05 28.17
C ARG A 112 -14.45 2.39 26.92
N THR A 113 -13.67 1.53 26.29
CA THR A 113 -14.16 0.64 25.23
C THR A 113 -15.08 -0.43 25.82
N THR A 114 -16.36 -0.39 25.46
CA THR A 114 -17.39 -1.34 25.90
C THR A 114 -17.89 -2.23 24.77
N ARG A 115 -17.60 -1.87 23.51
CA ARG A 115 -17.95 -2.65 22.34
C ARG A 115 -16.72 -3.29 21.75
N ARG A 116 -16.79 -4.60 21.60
CA ARG A 116 -15.89 -5.32 20.68
C ARG A 116 -16.53 -5.29 19.30
N HIS A 117 -15.69 -5.27 18.28
CA HIS A 117 -16.17 -5.43 16.93
C HIS A 117 -16.78 -6.84 16.79
N ALA A 118 -18.02 -6.89 16.30
CA ALA A 118 -18.64 -8.06 15.73
C ALA A 118 -18.63 -7.91 14.22
N ASP A 119 -18.32 -8.98 13.48
CA ASP A 119 -18.35 -8.98 12.03
C ASP A 119 -19.68 -8.38 11.55
N ARG A 120 -19.59 -7.44 10.60
CA ARG A 120 -20.79 -6.86 10.02
C ARG A 120 -21.54 -7.98 9.29
N GLU A 121 -22.86 -7.98 9.40
CA GLU A 121 -23.72 -8.86 8.62
C GLU A 121 -23.44 -8.72 7.11
N GLY A 122 -23.23 -9.85 6.44
CA GLY A 122 -22.85 -9.87 5.02
C GLY A 122 -21.44 -9.34 4.72
N ALA A 123 -20.56 -9.23 5.72
CA ALA A 123 -19.14 -9.02 5.45
C ALA A 123 -18.50 -10.31 4.90
N PRO A 124 -17.64 -10.21 3.88
CA PRO A 124 -16.90 -11.37 3.40
C PRO A 124 -15.95 -11.89 4.49
N PRO A 125 -15.59 -13.19 4.46
CA PRO A 125 -14.60 -13.74 5.38
C PRO A 125 -13.25 -13.05 5.18
N PRO A 126 -12.48 -12.73 6.25
CA PRO A 126 -11.22 -12.02 6.12
C PRO A 126 -10.22 -12.64 5.14
N ASP A 127 -10.16 -13.96 5.06
CA ASP A 127 -9.22 -14.67 4.18
C ASP A 127 -9.45 -14.36 2.68
N ALA A 128 -10.66 -13.94 2.30
CA ALA A 128 -10.98 -13.57 0.92
C ALA A 128 -10.30 -12.28 0.45
N TYR A 129 -9.89 -11.39 1.35
CA TYR A 129 -9.32 -10.07 0.98
C TYR A 129 -8.10 -9.65 1.83
N ARG A 130 -7.71 -10.45 2.83
CA ARG A 130 -6.57 -10.14 3.71
C ARG A 130 -5.25 -10.00 2.94
N HIS A 131 -5.05 -10.81 1.90
CA HIS A 131 -3.85 -10.74 1.06
C HIS A 131 -3.81 -9.39 0.31
N ALA A 132 -4.94 -8.94 -0.21
CA ALA A 132 -5.07 -7.65 -0.90
C ALA A 132 -4.78 -6.48 0.04
N ALA A 133 -5.33 -6.52 1.26
CA ALA A 133 -5.02 -5.53 2.29
C ALA A 133 -3.53 -5.52 2.67
N GLU A 134 -2.86 -6.68 2.72
CA GLU A 134 -1.43 -6.77 2.98
C GLU A 134 -0.60 -6.13 1.86
N ILE A 135 -0.85 -6.50 0.61
CA ILE A 135 -0.12 -5.98 -0.57
C ILE A 135 -0.37 -4.48 -0.72
N ALA A 136 -1.62 -4.04 -0.65
CA ALA A 136 -1.99 -2.62 -0.75
C ALA A 136 -1.32 -1.77 0.33
N ALA A 137 -1.33 -2.25 1.59
CA ALA A 137 -0.66 -1.54 2.67
C ALA A 137 0.83 -1.33 2.37
N ARG A 138 1.52 -2.38 1.90
CA ARG A 138 2.96 -2.30 1.56
C ARG A 138 3.22 -1.34 0.42
N ARG A 139 2.48 -1.46 -0.69
CA ARG A 139 2.63 -0.59 -1.87
C ARG A 139 2.44 0.88 -1.52
N VAL A 140 1.36 1.23 -0.80
CA VAL A 140 1.11 2.62 -0.42
C VAL A 140 2.15 3.12 0.58
N THR A 141 2.55 2.34 1.58
CA THR A 141 3.60 2.77 2.52
C THR A 141 4.95 2.98 1.83
N ASP A 142 5.30 2.09 0.90
CA ASP A 142 6.57 2.16 0.16
C ASP A 142 6.57 3.35 -0.82
N ALA A 143 5.48 3.55 -1.58
CA ALA A 143 5.36 4.63 -2.57
C ALA A 143 5.37 6.03 -1.94
N HIS A 144 4.82 6.17 -0.73
CA HIS A 144 4.70 7.46 -0.04
C HIS A 144 5.71 7.64 1.11
N ALA A 145 6.64 6.69 1.31
CA ALA A 145 7.55 6.67 2.47
C ALA A 145 6.82 6.89 3.81
N ALA A 146 5.64 6.29 3.94
CA ALA A 146 4.68 6.53 5.01
C ALA A 146 4.55 5.31 5.93
N THR A 147 4.13 5.52 7.18
CA THR A 147 3.74 4.39 8.06
C THR A 147 2.29 3.99 7.81
N LEU A 148 1.88 2.79 8.23
CA LEU A 148 0.47 2.40 8.14
C LEU A 148 -0.44 3.36 8.93
N ASP A 149 0.04 3.92 10.05
CA ASP A 149 -0.75 4.89 10.81
C ASP A 149 -0.97 6.17 9.99
N ASP A 150 0.02 6.59 9.21
CA ASP A 150 -0.13 7.73 8.27
C ASP A 150 -1.16 7.40 7.19
N VAL A 151 -1.06 6.21 6.58
CA VAL A 151 -2.01 5.72 5.58
C VAL A 151 -3.44 5.68 6.11
N LEU A 152 -3.66 5.36 7.39
CA LEU A 152 -4.99 5.30 8.00
C LEU A 152 -5.50 6.65 8.50
N CYS A 153 -4.63 7.64 8.69
CA CYS A 153 -5.00 8.95 9.21
C CYS A 153 -5.22 9.98 8.10
N ASP A 154 -4.46 9.89 7.02
CA ASP A 154 -4.51 10.79 5.86
C ASP A 154 -5.59 10.35 4.86
N PRO A 155 -6.60 11.20 4.56
CA PRO A 155 -7.67 10.87 3.60
C PRO A 155 -7.19 10.50 2.20
N THR A 156 -6.12 11.14 1.71
CA THR A 156 -5.56 10.89 0.37
C THR A 156 -4.89 9.52 0.35
N LEU A 157 -4.09 9.19 1.37
CA LEU A 157 -3.46 7.88 1.47
C LEU A 157 -4.48 6.75 1.73
N ARG A 158 -5.55 7.02 2.49
CA ARG A 158 -6.66 6.07 2.67
C ARG A 158 -7.34 5.73 1.35
N ALA A 159 -7.60 6.74 0.52
CA ALA A 159 -8.22 6.54 -0.78
C ALA A 159 -7.32 5.72 -1.71
N ALA A 160 -6.01 6.02 -1.75
CA ALA A 160 -5.04 5.21 -2.49
C ALA A 160 -5.01 3.76 -1.99
N PHE A 161 -4.97 3.55 -0.67
CA PHE A 161 -5.01 2.22 -0.07
C PHE A 161 -6.28 1.44 -0.40
N ALA A 162 -7.44 2.09 -0.35
CA ALA A 162 -8.72 1.45 -0.69
C ALA A 162 -8.77 1.06 -2.17
N ALA A 163 -8.38 1.96 -3.07
CA ALA A 163 -8.35 1.70 -4.51
C ALA A 163 -7.45 0.51 -4.84
N GLU A 164 -6.22 0.50 -4.30
CA GLU A 164 -5.26 -0.59 -4.46
C GLU A 164 -5.79 -1.91 -3.90
N GLY A 165 -6.37 -1.88 -2.69
CA GLY A 165 -6.93 -3.06 -2.04
C GLY A 165 -8.10 -3.68 -2.80
N HIS A 166 -9.00 -2.87 -3.36
CA HIS A 166 -10.11 -3.38 -4.19
C HIS A 166 -9.62 -3.93 -5.52
N ALA A 167 -8.66 -3.26 -6.17
CA ALA A 167 -8.08 -3.76 -7.41
C ALA A 167 -7.42 -5.14 -7.22
N LEU A 168 -6.72 -5.34 -6.10
CA LEU A 168 -6.04 -6.59 -5.77
C LEU A 168 -7.00 -7.70 -5.30
N ALA A 169 -8.05 -7.35 -4.56
CA ALA A 169 -9.03 -8.33 -4.08
C ALA A 169 -9.91 -8.87 -5.22
N GLY A 170 -10.10 -8.09 -6.28
CA GLY A 170 -11.07 -8.40 -7.33
C GLY A 170 -12.52 -8.29 -6.82
N PRO A 171 -13.48 -8.90 -7.52
CA PRO A 171 -14.89 -8.81 -7.17
C PRO A 171 -15.21 -9.68 -5.94
N VAL A 172 -15.09 -9.11 -4.74
CA VAL A 172 -15.51 -9.73 -3.49
C VAL A 172 -16.83 -9.12 -3.03
N GLU A 173 -17.89 -9.92 -3.03
CA GLU A 173 -19.21 -9.45 -2.62
C GLU A 173 -19.21 -8.90 -1.19
N GLY A 174 -19.81 -7.73 -1.02
CA GLY A 174 -19.93 -7.08 0.28
C GLY A 174 -18.63 -6.50 0.85
N LEU A 175 -17.49 -6.54 0.13
CA LEU A 175 -16.25 -5.93 0.59
C LEU A 175 -16.36 -4.39 0.64
N ARG A 176 -15.97 -3.78 1.77
CA ARG A 176 -15.91 -2.32 1.93
C ARG A 176 -14.54 -1.85 2.38
N ASP A 177 -14.26 -0.56 2.21
CA ASP A 177 -12.99 0.06 2.57
C ASP A 177 -12.61 -0.12 4.04
N GLU A 178 -13.59 -0.13 4.95
CA GLU A 178 -13.35 -0.36 6.38
C GLU A 178 -12.91 -1.80 6.67
N ASP A 179 -13.34 -2.76 5.85
CA ASP A 179 -12.93 -4.16 5.99
C ASP A 179 -11.43 -4.31 5.62
N LEU A 180 -10.99 -3.66 4.53
CA LEU A 180 -9.57 -3.58 4.14
C LEU A 180 -8.72 -2.88 5.23
N ARG A 181 -9.15 -1.72 5.71
CA ARG A 181 -8.44 -0.96 6.76
C ARG A 181 -8.31 -1.77 8.05
N ARG A 182 -9.36 -2.51 8.42
CA ARG A 182 -9.35 -3.39 9.59
C ARG A 182 -8.40 -4.57 9.42
N ALA A 183 -8.39 -5.21 8.24
CA ALA A 183 -7.43 -6.26 7.93
C ALA A 183 -5.99 -5.74 8.04
N ALA A 184 -5.70 -4.54 7.52
CA ALA A 184 -4.38 -3.91 7.64
C ALA A 184 -3.99 -3.66 9.11
N LEU A 185 -4.90 -3.15 9.96
CA LEU A 185 -4.63 -3.01 11.40
C LEU A 185 -4.33 -4.34 12.09
N THR A 186 -5.07 -5.41 11.75
CA THR A 186 -4.84 -6.76 12.28
C THR A 186 -3.47 -7.29 11.85
N LEU A 187 -3.09 -7.06 10.60
CA LEU A 187 -1.76 -7.40 10.07
C LEU A 187 -0.65 -6.61 10.79
N ARG A 188 -0.84 -5.31 11.05
CA ARG A 188 0.08 -4.50 11.85
C ARG A 188 0.25 -5.03 13.26
N LYS A 189 -0.86 -5.32 13.95
CA LYS A 189 -0.87 -5.83 15.33
C LYS A 189 -0.22 -7.20 15.44
N SER A 190 -0.41 -8.05 14.43
CA SER A 190 0.28 -9.35 14.30
C SER A 190 1.70 -9.26 13.76
N ARG A 191 2.25 -8.04 13.60
CA ARG A 191 3.63 -7.78 13.16
C ARG A 191 3.94 -8.27 11.74
N ARG A 192 2.92 -8.46 10.90
CA ARG A 192 3.06 -8.87 9.48
C ARG A 192 3.54 -7.73 8.59
N LEU A 193 3.13 -6.49 8.89
CA LEU A 193 3.53 -5.27 8.16
C LEU A 193 4.74 -4.58 8.78
N ARG A 194 5.71 -5.34 9.29
CA ARG A 194 6.96 -4.75 9.78
C ARG A 194 7.79 -4.30 8.58
N PRO A 195 8.37 -3.09 8.61
CA PRO A 195 9.33 -2.68 7.59
C PRO A 195 10.48 -3.69 7.51
N GLU A 196 10.87 -4.05 6.29
CA GLU A 196 12.03 -4.89 5.99
C GLU A 196 13.31 -4.24 6.53
N LEU A 197 14.12 -5.01 7.26
CA LEU A 197 15.30 -4.49 7.96
C LEU A 197 16.37 -4.03 6.98
N VAL A 198 16.51 -4.75 5.86
CA VAL A 198 17.55 -4.47 4.86
C VAL A 198 17.33 -3.12 4.18
N VAL A 199 16.07 -2.73 3.95
CA VAL A 199 15.70 -1.41 3.38
C VAL A 199 16.11 -0.27 4.29
N ARG A 200 16.12 -0.48 5.61
CA ARG A 200 16.44 0.57 6.58
C ARG A 200 17.93 0.85 6.72
N VAL A 201 18.77 -0.09 6.31
CA VAL A 201 20.22 -0.05 6.56
C VAL A 201 21.00 0.32 5.32
N ALA A 202 20.43 0.15 4.12
CA ALA A 202 21.15 0.34 2.89
C ALA A 202 20.42 1.26 1.91
N ASP A 203 21.04 2.39 1.60
CA ASP A 203 20.63 3.27 0.51
C ASP A 203 21.24 2.76 -0.80
N TRP A 204 20.49 1.93 -1.51
CA TRP A 204 20.89 1.37 -2.80
C TRP A 204 20.35 2.15 -4.00
N GLY A 205 19.86 3.38 -3.79
CA GLY A 205 19.20 4.15 -4.86
C GLY A 205 18.00 3.38 -5.44
N ARG A 206 17.25 2.68 -4.58
CA ARG A 206 16.17 1.78 -4.97
C ARG A 206 15.06 2.56 -5.68
N THR A 207 14.75 2.18 -6.91
CA THR A 207 13.53 2.59 -7.62
C THR A 207 12.56 1.41 -7.69
N MET A 208 11.27 1.72 -7.64
CA MET A 208 10.21 0.70 -7.68
C MET A 208 9.33 0.94 -8.89
N GLY A 209 8.86 -0.14 -9.49
CA GLY A 209 7.79 -0.12 -10.46
C GLY A 209 6.95 -1.36 -10.33
N ASP A 210 5.75 -1.31 -10.90
CA ASP A 210 4.85 -2.44 -10.97
C ASP A 210 4.02 -2.37 -12.26
N ALA A 211 3.55 -3.54 -12.71
CA ALA A 211 2.67 -3.66 -13.86
C ALA A 211 1.94 -5.01 -13.86
N PRO A 212 0.79 -5.13 -14.54
CA PRO A 212 0.19 -6.41 -14.84
C PRO A 212 1.15 -7.30 -15.65
N ALA A 213 1.26 -8.57 -15.29
CA ALA A 213 2.18 -9.52 -15.92
C ALA A 213 1.90 -9.68 -17.43
N GLY A 214 0.62 -9.66 -17.83
CA GLY A 214 0.23 -9.73 -19.24
C GLY A 214 0.70 -8.52 -20.06
N GLU A 215 0.69 -7.32 -19.48
CA GLU A 215 1.18 -6.10 -20.15
C GLU A 215 2.70 -6.15 -20.31
N LEU A 216 3.43 -6.58 -19.28
CA LEU A 216 4.88 -6.77 -19.37
C LEU A 216 5.25 -7.83 -20.42
N ALA A 217 4.53 -8.94 -20.46
CA ALA A 217 4.76 -9.99 -21.46
C ALA A 217 4.55 -9.47 -22.88
N ALA A 218 3.47 -8.71 -23.11
CA ALA A 218 3.20 -8.08 -24.40
C ALA A 218 4.27 -7.04 -24.79
N ALA A 219 4.69 -6.21 -23.85
CA ALA A 219 5.76 -5.22 -24.06
C ALA A 219 7.09 -5.89 -24.42
N PHE A 220 7.49 -6.94 -23.71
CA PHE A 220 8.69 -7.71 -24.04
C PHE A 220 8.61 -8.38 -25.42
N ALA A 221 7.46 -8.93 -25.79
CA ALA A 221 7.23 -9.49 -27.13
C ALA A 221 7.31 -8.40 -28.23
N GLY A 222 6.91 -7.17 -27.91
CA GLY A 222 7.03 -5.98 -28.76
C GLY A 222 8.43 -5.35 -28.80
N SER A 223 9.44 -5.95 -28.15
CA SER A 223 10.80 -5.39 -27.99
C SER A 223 10.85 -4.06 -27.23
N GLU A 224 9.85 -3.78 -26.41
CA GLU A 224 9.91 -2.68 -25.44
C GLU A 224 10.69 -3.10 -24.20
N GLU A 225 11.26 -2.12 -23.48
CA GLU A 225 11.98 -2.32 -22.23
C GLU A 225 11.22 -1.67 -21.07
N PRO A 226 10.08 -2.26 -20.63
CA PRO A 226 9.25 -1.68 -19.58
C PRO A 226 9.91 -1.76 -18.18
N VAL A 227 10.92 -2.61 -18.04
CA VAL A 227 11.67 -2.85 -16.81
C VAL A 227 13.15 -2.52 -17.07
N PRO A 228 13.85 -1.83 -16.16
CA PRO A 228 15.26 -1.52 -16.33
C PRO A 228 16.13 -2.79 -16.34
N ALA A 229 17.12 -2.84 -17.23
CA ALA A 229 18.19 -3.83 -17.22
C ALA A 229 19.20 -3.53 -16.10
N ALA A 230 18.78 -3.73 -14.85
CA ALA A 230 19.52 -3.38 -13.65
C ALA A 230 19.46 -4.50 -12.60
N PRO A 231 20.41 -4.54 -11.64
CA PRO A 231 20.32 -5.46 -10.52
C PRO A 231 19.10 -5.12 -9.66
N GLY A 232 18.41 -6.14 -9.15
CA GLY A 232 17.17 -5.91 -8.43
C GLY A 232 16.55 -7.14 -7.79
N VAL A 233 15.39 -6.93 -7.19
CA VAL A 233 14.47 -7.98 -6.73
C VAL A 233 13.11 -7.78 -7.39
N TYR A 234 12.45 -8.86 -7.76
CA TYR A 234 11.10 -8.84 -8.33
C TYR A 234 10.16 -9.75 -7.55
N LEU A 235 8.88 -9.43 -7.60
CA LEU A 235 7.81 -10.13 -6.89
C LEU A 235 6.65 -10.33 -7.85
N LEU A 236 6.12 -11.55 -7.86
CA LEU A 236 4.88 -11.89 -8.55
C LEU A 236 3.79 -12.11 -7.51
N ALA A 237 2.59 -11.57 -7.75
CA ALA A 237 1.44 -11.74 -6.88
C ALA A 237 0.15 -11.90 -7.70
N ASP A 238 -0.80 -12.66 -7.18
CA ASP A 238 -2.17 -12.81 -7.69
C ASP A 238 -3.19 -12.45 -6.59
N GLY A 239 -4.49 -12.62 -6.88
CA GLY A 239 -5.57 -12.51 -5.89
C GLY A 239 -5.54 -13.58 -4.78
N GLY A 240 -4.52 -14.43 -4.73
CA GLY A 240 -4.23 -15.33 -3.61
C GLY A 240 -3.02 -14.88 -2.79
N GLY A 241 -2.37 -13.77 -3.14
CA GLY A 241 -1.19 -13.22 -2.47
C GLY A 241 0.09 -13.37 -3.28
N TYR A 242 1.24 -13.33 -2.60
CA TYR A 242 2.54 -13.43 -3.26
C TYR A 242 2.80 -14.84 -3.80
N LEU A 243 3.12 -14.94 -5.08
CA LEU A 243 3.44 -16.17 -5.78
C LEU A 243 4.92 -16.53 -5.60
N TYR A 244 5.79 -15.59 -5.97
CA TYR A 244 7.22 -15.83 -6.05
C TYR A 244 7.98 -14.52 -5.89
N ILE A 245 9.15 -14.57 -5.26
CA ILE A 245 10.09 -13.46 -5.11
C ILE A 245 11.46 -13.92 -5.58
N GLY A 246 12.16 -13.12 -6.38
CA GLY A 246 13.47 -13.49 -6.91
C GLY A 246 14.43 -12.32 -7.02
N GLU A 247 15.73 -12.57 -6.95
CA GLU A 247 16.77 -11.60 -7.30
C GLU A 247 17.29 -11.77 -8.72
N ALA A 248 17.81 -10.69 -9.30
CA ALA A 248 18.47 -10.70 -10.59
C ALA A 248 19.61 -9.69 -10.66
N LEU A 249 20.62 -9.99 -11.48
CA LEU A 249 21.59 -8.98 -11.96
C LEU A 249 21.00 -8.10 -13.08
N ASP A 250 20.01 -8.64 -13.79
CA ASP A 250 19.28 -7.98 -14.86
C ASP A 250 17.80 -8.33 -14.71
N LEU A 251 17.03 -7.39 -14.16
CA LEU A 251 15.59 -7.55 -13.94
C LEU A 251 14.82 -7.78 -15.23
N ALA A 252 15.16 -7.05 -16.31
CA ALA A 252 14.45 -7.14 -17.59
C ALA A 252 14.62 -8.54 -18.20
N ALA A 253 15.86 -9.04 -18.26
CA ALA A 253 16.14 -10.38 -18.76
C ALA A 253 15.44 -11.47 -17.90
N ARG A 254 15.49 -11.32 -16.58
CA ARG A 254 14.93 -12.32 -15.66
C ARG A 254 13.40 -12.35 -15.68
N LEU A 255 12.74 -11.20 -15.74
CA LEU A 255 11.29 -11.13 -15.85
C LEU A 255 10.80 -11.62 -17.21
N ARG A 256 11.50 -11.29 -18.30
CA ARG A 256 11.21 -11.85 -19.63
C ARG A 256 11.21 -13.38 -19.59
N GLN A 257 12.24 -13.98 -18.98
CA GLN A 257 12.32 -15.42 -18.81
C GLN A 257 11.12 -15.97 -18.03
N HIS A 258 10.72 -15.35 -16.92
CA HIS A 258 9.60 -15.85 -16.12
C HIS A 258 8.23 -15.74 -16.80
N LEU A 259 8.02 -14.68 -17.58
CA LEU A 259 6.75 -14.42 -18.25
C LEU A 259 6.59 -15.19 -19.57
N ASP A 260 7.70 -15.65 -20.17
CA ASP A 260 7.71 -16.51 -21.35
C ASP A 260 7.74 -18.00 -20.95
N GLU A 261 8.86 -18.46 -20.37
CA GLU A 261 9.02 -19.84 -19.89
C GLU A 261 9.84 -19.90 -18.59
N SER A 262 9.13 -19.77 -17.46
CA SER A 262 9.76 -19.78 -16.14
C SER A 262 10.56 -21.07 -15.89
N ASP A 263 11.82 -20.91 -15.48
CA ASP A 263 12.69 -22.01 -15.02
C ASP A 263 12.29 -22.57 -13.64
N ARG A 264 11.41 -21.87 -12.91
CA ARG A 264 10.84 -22.31 -11.64
C ARG A 264 9.59 -23.14 -11.90
N THR A 265 9.70 -24.47 -11.77
CA THR A 265 8.63 -25.44 -12.10
C THR A 265 7.28 -25.10 -11.48
N ALA A 266 7.21 -24.80 -10.18
CA ALA A 266 5.94 -24.50 -9.51
C ALA A 266 5.29 -23.21 -10.03
N LEU A 267 6.10 -22.17 -10.25
CA LEU A 267 5.62 -20.92 -10.82
C LEU A 267 5.19 -21.11 -12.28
N ARG A 268 5.99 -21.81 -13.09
CA ARG A 268 5.67 -22.12 -14.49
C ARG A 268 4.33 -22.83 -14.60
N HIS A 269 4.14 -23.88 -13.81
CA HIS A 269 2.90 -24.64 -13.79
C HIS A 269 1.70 -23.74 -13.48
N HIS A 270 1.82 -22.92 -12.43
CA HIS A 270 0.76 -22.00 -12.05
C HIS A 270 0.43 -20.97 -13.15
N LEU A 271 1.43 -20.36 -13.77
CA LEU A 271 1.23 -19.39 -14.86
C LEU A 271 0.66 -20.04 -16.12
N LEU A 272 1.00 -21.30 -16.42
CA LEU A 272 0.42 -22.05 -17.54
C LEU A 272 -1.05 -22.41 -17.29
N GLU A 273 -1.39 -22.82 -16.08
CA GLU A 273 -2.76 -23.22 -15.72
C GLU A 273 -3.72 -22.04 -15.60
N ASN A 274 -3.25 -20.92 -15.03
CA ASN A 274 -4.11 -19.79 -14.69
C ASN A 274 -3.93 -18.60 -15.65
N GLY A 275 -2.92 -18.65 -16.53
CA GLY A 275 -2.51 -17.53 -17.36
C GLY A 275 -1.84 -16.41 -16.56
N LEU A 276 -1.63 -15.28 -17.24
CA LEU A 276 -1.09 -14.06 -16.64
C LEU A 276 -2.19 -13.09 -16.17
N ALA A 277 -3.45 -13.40 -16.42
CA ALA A 277 -4.57 -12.57 -16.03
C ALA A 277 -4.68 -12.49 -14.50
N GLY A 278 -4.71 -11.28 -13.95
CA GLY A 278 -4.74 -11.06 -12.50
C GLY A 278 -3.38 -11.24 -11.79
N VAL A 279 -2.31 -11.59 -12.51
CA VAL A 279 -0.95 -11.58 -11.97
C VAL A 279 -0.36 -10.17 -12.12
N THR A 280 0.19 -9.65 -11.03
CA THR A 280 0.96 -8.41 -11.02
C THR A 280 2.43 -8.70 -10.75
N VAL A 281 3.31 -7.90 -11.35
CA VAL A 281 4.74 -7.94 -11.12
C VAL A 281 5.14 -6.61 -10.48
N GLU A 282 5.80 -6.68 -9.34
CA GLU A 282 6.48 -5.55 -8.68
C GLU A 282 7.98 -5.77 -8.80
N TRP A 283 8.76 -4.74 -9.12
CA TRP A 283 10.21 -4.82 -9.16
C TRP A 283 10.85 -3.67 -8.41
N HIS A 284 11.95 -3.97 -7.74
CA HIS A 284 12.82 -3.05 -7.03
C HIS A 284 14.16 -3.05 -7.76
N ALA A 285 14.40 -2.04 -8.59
CA ALA A 285 15.66 -1.85 -9.27
C ALA A 285 16.63 -1.08 -8.36
N PHE A 286 17.87 -1.52 -8.31
CA PHE A 286 18.93 -0.87 -7.54
C PHE A 286 19.87 -0.13 -8.46
N ASP A 287 20.50 0.93 -7.94
CA ASP A 287 21.59 1.61 -8.64
C ASP A 287 22.70 0.57 -8.97
N PRO A 288 23.07 0.39 -10.26
CA PRO A 288 24.16 -0.50 -10.65
C PRO A 288 25.50 -0.19 -9.99
N ALA A 289 25.71 1.06 -9.54
CA ALA A 289 26.91 1.49 -8.82
C ALA A 289 26.88 1.10 -7.32
N SER A 290 25.72 0.76 -6.77
CA SER A 290 25.56 0.41 -5.35
C SER A 290 26.09 -0.99 -5.02
N ASP A 291 26.21 -1.26 -3.71
CA ASP A 291 26.56 -2.58 -3.19
C ASP A 291 25.55 -3.67 -3.60
N ALA A 292 24.32 -3.31 -3.95
CA ALA A 292 23.32 -4.25 -4.43
C ALA A 292 23.69 -4.93 -5.76
N ARG A 293 24.77 -4.51 -6.45
CA ARG A 293 25.35 -5.30 -7.55
C ARG A 293 25.95 -6.64 -7.09
N LEU A 294 26.31 -6.76 -5.82
CA LEU A 294 26.86 -7.99 -5.26
C LEU A 294 25.73 -8.91 -4.79
N ALA A 295 25.76 -10.17 -5.22
CA ALA A 295 24.68 -11.14 -4.99
C ALA A 295 24.31 -11.29 -3.51
N ARG A 296 25.28 -11.23 -2.58
CA ARG A 296 25.01 -11.36 -1.13
C ARG A 296 24.02 -10.32 -0.60
N TYR A 297 24.06 -9.09 -1.10
CA TYR A 297 23.18 -8.02 -0.62
C TYR A 297 21.77 -8.17 -1.20
N ARG A 298 21.64 -8.49 -2.49
CA ARG A 298 20.33 -8.79 -3.08
C ARG A 298 19.68 -10.01 -2.46
N ARG A 299 20.44 -11.07 -2.24
CA ARG A 299 19.93 -12.29 -1.58
C ARG A 299 19.51 -12.04 -0.14
N ALA A 300 20.21 -11.18 0.59
CA ALA A 300 19.78 -10.79 1.93
C ALA A 300 18.43 -10.06 1.88
N TYR A 301 18.24 -9.16 0.91
CA TYR A 301 16.98 -8.45 0.72
C TYR A 301 15.84 -9.36 0.24
N GLU A 302 16.10 -10.19 -0.77
CA GLU A 302 15.20 -11.25 -1.25
C GLU A 302 14.77 -12.16 -0.09
N SER A 303 15.70 -12.59 0.75
CA SER A 303 15.41 -13.45 1.91
C SER A 303 14.51 -12.77 2.93
N ASP A 304 14.76 -11.48 3.23
CA ASP A 304 13.90 -10.69 4.13
C ASP A 304 12.48 -10.54 3.57
N LEU A 305 12.36 -10.28 2.26
CA LEU A 305 11.07 -10.22 1.57
C LEU A 305 10.35 -11.57 1.55
N ILE A 306 11.05 -12.68 1.30
CA ILE A 306 10.46 -14.02 1.36
C ILE A 306 9.95 -14.33 2.78
N ALA A 307 10.72 -13.97 3.81
CA ALA A 307 10.33 -14.18 5.20
C ALA A 307 9.11 -13.35 5.59
N SER A 308 9.05 -12.08 5.16
CA SER A 308 7.97 -11.15 5.51
C SER A 308 6.70 -11.40 4.69
N ARG A 309 6.82 -11.60 3.38
CA ARG A 309 5.72 -11.69 2.40
C ARG A 309 5.22 -13.12 2.16
N ARG A 310 6.00 -14.13 2.57
CA ARG A 310 5.65 -15.57 2.54
C ARG A 310 5.09 -16.05 1.18
N PRO A 311 5.81 -15.84 0.08
CA PRO A 311 5.36 -16.28 -1.25
C PRO A 311 5.14 -17.80 -1.32
N ARG A 312 4.16 -18.23 -2.13
CA ARG A 312 3.74 -19.64 -2.22
C ARG A 312 4.80 -20.57 -2.83
N PHE A 313 5.58 -20.07 -3.80
CA PHE A 313 6.45 -20.89 -4.65
C PHE A 313 7.94 -20.69 -4.40
N ASN A 314 8.33 -19.89 -3.40
CA ASN A 314 9.70 -19.89 -2.92
C ASN A 314 9.91 -21.11 -2.00
N VAL A 315 10.93 -21.91 -2.31
CA VAL A 315 11.41 -22.92 -1.37
C VAL A 315 12.02 -22.17 -0.20
N ARG A 316 11.43 -22.29 0.99
CA ARG A 316 12.03 -21.74 2.20
C ARG A 316 13.29 -22.56 2.51
N PRO A 317 14.46 -21.92 2.67
CA PRO A 317 15.63 -22.62 3.17
C PRO A 317 15.38 -23.17 4.58
#